data_AF-X1AEV8-F1
#
_entry.id   AF-X1AEV8-F1
#
_cell.length_a   1.000
_cell.length_b   1.000
_cell.length_c   1.000
_cell.angle_alpha   90.00
_cell.angle_beta   90.00
_cell.angle_gamma   90.00
#
_symmetry.space_group_name_H-M   'P 1'
#
loop_
_entity.id
_entity.type
_entity.pdbx_description
1 polymer ?
#
loop_
_entity_poly.entity_id
_entity_poly.type
_entity_poly.pdbx_seq_one_letter_code
_entity_poly.pdbx_strand_id
1 'polypeptide(L)' 'MMREERTFQPPEKLSRRAYIRSPEQYDKMYDESIKNPEKFWSAQARENLDWF' A
#
# COMPACT_ATOMS: atom_id res chain seq x y z
N MET A 1 -9.31 -21.44 -23.37
CA MET A 1 -9.98 -20.61 -22.34
C MET A 1 -9.56 -19.18 -22.58
N MET A 2 -10.48 -18.26 -22.88
CA MET A 2 -10.16 -16.82 -22.91
C MET A 2 -10.13 -16.32 -21.47
N ARG A 3 -9.01 -15.75 -21.04
CA ARG A 3 -8.92 -14.98 -19.80
C ARG A 3 -9.25 -13.54 -20.14
N GLU A 4 -10.20 -12.97 -19.41
CA GLU A 4 -10.52 -11.56 -19.56
C GLU A 4 -9.47 -10.71 -18.83
N GLU A 5 -8.77 -9.83 -19.56
CA GLU A 5 -7.63 -9.03 -19.08
C GLU A 5 -8.00 -7.57 -18.73
N ARG A 6 -9.30 -7.29 -18.56
CA ARG A 6 -9.75 -5.91 -18.30
C ARG A 6 -9.40 -5.51 -16.87
N THR A 7 -8.70 -4.38 -16.74
CA THR A 7 -8.42 -3.75 -15.45
C THR A 7 -9.43 -2.64 -15.19
N PHE A 8 -10.06 -2.66 -14.01
CA PHE A 8 -11.01 -1.65 -13.58
C PHE A 8 -10.37 -0.76 -12.52
N GLN A 9 -10.15 0.51 -12.86
CA GLN A 9 -9.60 1.48 -11.93
C GLN A 9 -10.65 1.85 -10.86
N PRO A 10 -10.24 2.05 -9.60
CA PRO A 10 -11.13 2.55 -8.57
C PRO A 10 -11.66 3.95 -8.93
N PRO A 11 -12.90 4.30 -8.56
CA PRO A 11 -13.44 5.63 -8.78
C PRO A 11 -12.58 6.69 -8.09
N GLU A 12 -12.38 7.84 -8.75
CA GLU A 12 -11.47 8.88 -8.28
C GLU A 12 -11.78 9.37 -6.85
N LYS A 13 -13.07 9.46 -6.49
CA LYS A 13 -13.53 9.85 -5.14
C LYS A 13 -13.02 8.89 -4.06
N LEU A 14 -12.90 7.60 -4.38
CA LEU A 14 -12.39 6.58 -3.48
C LEU A 14 -10.87 6.68 -3.39
N SER A 15 -10.17 6.74 -4.53
CA SER A 15 -8.70 6.80 -4.58
C SER A 15 -8.14 7.98 -3.79
N ARG A 16 -8.81 9.14 -3.82
CA ARG A 16 -8.40 10.33 -3.06
C ARG A 16 -8.49 10.16 -1.53
N ARG A 17 -9.38 9.29 -1.04
CA ARG A 17 -9.63 9.06 0.40
C ARG A 17 -9.00 7.78 0.93
N ALA A 18 -8.51 6.92 0.04
CA ALA A 18 -7.82 5.69 0.42
C ALA A 18 -6.51 6.00 1.15
N TYR A 19 -6.11 5.10 2.05
CA TYR A 19 -4.79 5.13 2.71
C TYR A 19 -3.66 4.98 1.69
N ILE A 20 -3.89 4.21 0.64
CA ILE A 20 -3.01 4.07 -0.52
C ILE A 20 -3.77 4.57 -1.75
N ARG A 21 -3.27 5.65 -2.34
CA ARG A 21 -4.00 6.44 -3.35
C ARG A 21 -3.68 6.05 -4.78
N SER A 22 -2.59 5.32 -5.00
CA SER A 22 -2.18 4.86 -6.32
C SER A 22 -1.41 3.53 -6.26
N PRO A 23 -1.36 2.78 -7.38
CA PRO A 23 -0.54 1.57 -7.47
C PRO A 23 0.94 1.83 -7.20
N GLU A 24 1.48 2.96 -7.65
CA GLU A 24 2.89 3.30 -7.45
C GLU A 24 3.21 3.56 -5.98
N GLN A 25 2.27 4.13 -5.23
CA GLN A 25 2.41 4.27 -3.78
C GLN A 25 2.44 2.90 -3.10
N TYR A 26 1.55 1.98 -3.51
CA TYR A 26 1.56 0.60 -3.01
C TYR A 26 2.89 -0.09 -3.31
N ASP A 27 3.33 -0.07 -4.57
CA ASP A 27 4.55 -0.76 -5.02
C ASP A 27 5.77 -0.26 -4.25
N LYS A 28 5.89 1.06 -4.03
CA LYS A 28 6.98 1.64 -3.23
C LYS A 28 6.95 1.17 -1.78
N MET A 29 5.78 1.20 -1.13
CA MET A 29 5.62 0.74 0.25
C MET A 29 5.92 -0.75 0.37
N TYR A 30 5.43 -1.55 -0.57
CA TYR A 30 5.67 -2.98 -0.63
C TYR A 30 7.16 -3.28 -0.80
N ASP A 31 7.82 -2.63 -1.77
CA ASP A 31 9.26 -2.78 -1.99
C ASP A 31 10.08 -2.44 -0.75
N GLU A 32 9.72 -1.36 -0.03
CA GLU A 32 10.40 -1.00 1.21
C GLU A 32 10.14 -2.04 2.32
N SER A 33 8.92 -2.55 2.42
CA SER A 33 8.54 -3.58 3.40
C SER A 33 9.32 -4.89 3.24
N ILE A 34 9.74 -5.22 2.01
CA ILE A 34 10.48 -6.44 1.69
C ILE A 34 11.99 -6.19 1.69
N LYS A 35 12.47 -5.09 1.09
CA LYS A 35 13.90 -4.80 0.97
C LYS A 35 14.52 -4.29 2.27
N ASN A 36 13.74 -3.56 3.10
CA ASN A 36 14.20 -2.98 4.36
C ASN A 36 13.15 -3.20 5.47
N PRO A 37 12.85 -4.46 5.83
CA PRO A 37 11.72 -4.80 6.70
C PRO A 37 11.81 -4.16 8.08
N GLU A 38 12.98 -4.15 8.73
CA GLU A 38 13.13 -3.55 10.06
C GLU A 38 12.82 -2.06 10.07
N LYS A 39 13.29 -1.33 9.05
CA LYS A 39 13.02 0.09 8.91
C LYS A 39 11.53 0.34 8.72
N PHE A 40 10.90 -0.39 7.79
CA PHE A 40 9.49 -0.22 7.48
C PHE A 40 8.60 -0.58 8.67
N TRP A 41 8.72 -1.80 9.19
CA TRP A 41 7.83 -2.29 10.24
C TRP A 41 8.06 -1.62 11.59
N SER A 42 9.29 -1.23 11.94
CA SER A 42 9.51 -0.46 13.17
C SER A 42 8.91 0.95 13.09
N ALA A 43 8.92 1.60 11.92
CA ALA A 43 8.23 2.86 11.72
C ALA A 43 6.71 2.69 11.87
N GLN A 44 6.13 1.69 11.19
CA GLN A 44 4.69 1.40 11.28
C GLN A 44 4.27 1.08 12.72
N ALA A 45 5.07 0.32 13.46
CA ALA A 45 4.81 -0.03 14.85
C ALA A 45 4.85 1.19 15.79
N ARG A 46 5.76 2.14 15.56
CA ARG A 46 5.83 3.38 16.36
C ARG A 46 4.68 4.34 16.08
N GLU A 47 4.19 4.36 14.84
CA GLU A 47 3.10 5.27 14.44
C GLU A 47 1.71 4.75 14.83
N ASN A 48 1.51 3.43 14.81
CA ASN A 48 0.18 2.83 14.92
C ASN A 48 -0.08 2.08 16.23
N LEU A 49 0.93 1.90 17.08
CA LEU A 49 0.80 1.19 18.36
C LEU A 49 1.31 2.06 19.49
N ASP A 50 0.56 2.12 20.58
CA ASP A 50 1.00 2.70 21.85
C ASP A 50 1.64 1.60 22.71
N TRP A 51 2.85 1.87 23.18
CA TRP A 51 3.65 0.95 24.00
C TRP A 51 3.69 1.45 25.45
N PHE A 52 3.57 0.54 26.42
CA PHE A 52 3.59 0.84 27.87
C PHE A 52 4.93 0.51 28.51
#